data_AF-A0A2J8S2T1-F1
#
_entry.id   AF-A0A2J8S2T1-F1
#
_cell.length_a   1.000
_cell.length_b   1.000
_cell.length_c   1.000
_cell.angle_alpha   90.00
_cell.angle_beta   90.00
_cell.angle_gamma   90.00
#
_symmetry.space_group_name_H-M   'P 1'
#
loop_
_entity.id
_entity.type
_entity.pdbx_description
1 polymer ?
#
loop_
_entity_poly.entity_id
_entity_poly.type
_entity_poly.pdbx_seq_one_letter_code
_entity_poly.pdbx_strand_id
1 'polypeptide(L)'
;MRLSVRRVLLAAGCALVLVLAVQLGQQVLECRAVLAGLRSPRGAMRPEQEELVMVGTNHVEYRYSKTMPLIFVGGVPRSGTTLMRAMLDAHPEVRCGEETRIIPRVLAMRQAWSKSGREKLRLDEAGVTDEVLDAAMQAFIL
;
A
#
# COMPACT_ATOMS: atom_id res chain seq x y z
N MET A 1 -40.72 -58.09 18.84
CA MET A 1 -40.46 -57.25 17.64
C MET A 1 -40.55 -55.73 17.93
N ARG A 2 -39.94 -55.19 19.01
CA ARG A 2 -40.02 -53.75 19.37
C ARG A 2 -38.68 -52.99 19.27
N LEU A 3 -37.61 -53.67 18.85
CA LEU A 3 -36.24 -53.14 18.76
C LEU A 3 -35.91 -52.42 17.44
N SER A 4 -36.76 -52.53 16.41
CA SER A 4 -36.49 -51.91 15.10
C SER A 4 -36.85 -50.42 15.06
N VAL A 5 -37.96 -50.02 15.68
CA VAL A 5 -38.51 -48.65 15.57
C VAL A 5 -37.59 -47.60 16.21
N ARG A 6 -37.00 -47.89 17.38
CA ARG A 6 -36.04 -46.98 18.04
C ARG A 6 -34.75 -46.79 17.23
N ARG A 7 -34.26 -47.84 16.59
CA ARG A 7 -33.04 -47.76 15.75
C ARG A 7 -33.29 -46.98 14.47
N VAL A 8 -34.47 -47.13 13.87
CA VAL A 8 -34.89 -46.35 12.69
C VAL A 8 -35.05 -44.86 13.05
N LEU A 9 -35.67 -44.54 14.18
CA LEU A 9 -35.79 -43.16 14.67
C LEU A 9 -34.43 -42.51 14.97
N LEU A 10 -33.51 -43.25 15.58
CA LEU A 10 -32.14 -42.75 15.83
C LEU A 10 -31.37 -42.52 14.52
N ALA A 11 -31.48 -43.43 13.56
CA ALA A 11 -30.83 -43.28 12.25
C ALA A 11 -31.39 -42.08 11.48
N ALA A 12 -32.72 -41.89 11.48
CA ALA A 12 -33.37 -40.73 10.86
C ALA A 12 -32.97 -39.42 11.55
N GLY A 13 -32.88 -39.41 12.88
CA GLY A 13 -32.41 -38.25 13.65
C GLY A 13 -30.96 -37.89 13.33
N CYS A 14 -30.05 -38.86 13.29
CA CYS A 14 -28.65 -38.63 12.88
C CYS A 14 -28.55 -38.11 11.44
N ALA A 15 -29.34 -38.66 10.52
CA ALA A 15 -29.36 -38.20 9.13
C ALA A 15 -29.82 -36.73 9.04
N LEU A 16 -30.86 -36.36 9.79
CA LEU A 16 -31.36 -34.97 9.83
C LEU A 16 -30.31 -34.00 10.38
N VAL A 17 -29.62 -34.38 11.45
CA VAL A 17 -28.54 -33.56 12.04
C VAL A 17 -27.37 -33.40 11.08
N LEU A 18 -26.98 -34.46 10.37
CA LEU A 18 -25.93 -34.39 9.35
C LEU A 18 -26.31 -33.46 8.20
N VAL A 19 -27.55 -33.54 7.71
CA VAL A 19 -28.05 -32.65 6.64
C VAL A 19 -28.04 -31.19 7.09
N LEU A 20 -28.52 -30.90 8.30
CA LEU A 20 -28.52 -29.54 8.85
C LEU A 20 -27.09 -28.99 9.02
N ALA A 21 -26.15 -29.82 9.49
CA ALA A 21 -24.75 -29.42 9.63
C ALA A 21 -24.11 -29.10 8.27
N VAL A 22 -24.40 -29.90 7.23
CA VAL A 22 -23.93 -29.63 5.86
C VAL A 22 -24.52 -28.35 5.31
N GLN A 23 -25.83 -28.11 5.48
CA GLN A 23 -26.48 -26.88 5.02
C GLN A 23 -25.94 -25.63 5.70
N LEU A 24 -25.72 -25.68 7.02
CA LEU A 24 -25.09 -24.60 7.78
C LEU A 24 -23.64 -24.37 7.33
N GLY A 25 -22.89 -25.44 7.07
CA GLY A 25 -21.52 -25.36 6.54
C GLY A 25 -21.47 -24.69 5.17
N GLN A 26 -22.40 -25.01 4.27
CA GLN A 26 -22.51 -24.38 2.95
C GLN A 26 -22.89 -22.90 3.05
N GLN A 27 -23.86 -22.54 3.90
CA GLN A 27 -24.24 -21.14 4.16
C GLN A 27 -23.06 -20.31 4.70
N VAL A 28 -22.25 -20.88 5.59
CA VAL A 28 -21.05 -20.21 6.11
C VAL A 28 -19.99 -20.03 5.02
N LEU A 29 -19.81 -21.03 4.14
CA LEU A 29 -18.88 -20.94 3.01
C LEU A 29 -19.31 -19.89 1.98
N GLU A 30 -20.59 -19.83 1.64
CA GLU A 30 -21.15 -18.80 0.75
C GLU A 30 -21.02 -17.41 1.35
N CYS A 31 -21.37 -17.21 2.62
CA CYS A 31 -21.16 -15.94 3.32
C CYS A 31 -19.68 -15.54 3.32
N ARG A 32 -18.77 -16.48 3.54
CA ARG A 32 -17.32 -16.23 3.50
C ARG A 32 -16.84 -15.85 2.11
N ALA A 33 -17.39 -16.48 1.06
CA ALA A 33 -17.09 -16.14 -0.33
C ALA A 33 -17.65 -14.76 -0.73
N VAL A 34 -18.85 -14.40 -0.26
CA VAL A 34 -19.44 -13.06 -0.48
C VAL A 34 -18.67 -11.98 0.28
N LEU A 35 -18.23 -12.24 1.52
CA LEU A 35 -17.32 -11.36 2.27
C LEU A 35 -15.95 -11.24 1.59
N ALA A 36 -15.43 -12.32 1.00
CA ALA A 36 -14.23 -12.29 0.18
C ALA A 36 -14.44 -11.52 -1.14
N GLY A 37 -15.65 -11.53 -1.70
CA GLY A 37 -16.02 -10.74 -2.89
C GLY A 37 -16.31 -9.26 -2.61
N LEU A 38 -16.82 -8.93 -1.42
CA LEU A 38 -16.92 -7.55 -0.89
C LEU A 38 -15.54 -7.00 -0.48
N ARG A 39 -14.58 -7.89 -0.20
CA ARG A 39 -13.14 -7.67 -0.43
C ARG A 39 -12.86 -7.56 -1.94
N SER A 40 -13.67 -6.75 -2.61
CA SER A 40 -13.36 -6.20 -3.91
C SER A 40 -11.93 -5.67 -3.83
N PRO A 41 -11.12 -5.79 -4.89
CA PRO A 41 -9.81 -5.16 -4.97
C PRO A 41 -9.96 -3.63 -5.10
N ARG A 42 -10.88 -3.01 -4.35
CA ARG A 42 -11.01 -1.56 -4.19
C ARG A 42 -9.81 -0.97 -3.46
N GLY A 43 -8.99 -1.80 -2.81
CA GLY A 43 -7.66 -1.44 -2.33
C GLY A 43 -6.53 -1.74 -3.32
N ALA A 44 -6.81 -2.28 -4.52
CA ALA A 44 -5.78 -2.41 -5.54
C ALA A 44 -5.58 -1.05 -6.19
N MET A 45 -4.60 -0.32 -5.66
CA MET A 45 -4.06 0.89 -6.28
C MET A 45 -3.79 0.59 -7.76
N ARG A 46 -4.39 1.39 -8.66
CA ARG A 46 -4.05 1.33 -10.08
C ARG A 46 -2.58 1.76 -10.20
N PRO A 47 -1.70 1.02 -10.91
CA PRO A 47 -0.33 1.45 -11.04
C PRO A 47 -0.30 2.79 -11.76
N GLU A 48 0.16 3.83 -11.06
CA GLU A 48 0.49 5.14 -11.65
C GLU A 48 1.66 4.95 -12.61
N GLN A 49 1.35 4.81 -13.89
CA GLN A 49 2.31 4.78 -15.00
C GLN A 49 2.35 6.14 -15.70
N GLU A 50 2.46 7.23 -14.94
CA GLU A 50 2.67 8.56 -15.52
C GLU A 50 4.16 8.87 -15.49
N GLU A 51 4.80 8.76 -16.65
CA GLU A 51 6.09 9.37 -16.92
C GLU A 51 5.83 10.88 -17.05
N LEU A 52 6.35 11.67 -16.11
CA LEU A 52 6.13 13.11 -16.08
C LEU A 52 7.13 13.80 -17.03
N VAL A 53 6.66 14.78 -17.79
CA VAL A 53 7.50 15.50 -18.77
C VAL A 53 7.61 16.97 -18.38
N MET A 54 8.84 17.47 -18.30
CA MET A 54 9.14 18.89 -18.16
C MET A 54 9.84 19.40 -19.41
N VAL A 55 9.40 20.54 -19.92
CA VAL A 55 10.07 21.22 -21.03
C VAL A 55 11.00 22.28 -20.45
N GLY A 56 12.30 22.12 -20.68
CA GLY A 56 13.29 23.11 -20.28
C GLY A 56 13.22 24.38 -21.13
N THR A 57 13.91 25.44 -20.71
CA THR A 57 14.03 26.70 -21.47
C THR A 57 14.61 26.53 -22.86
N ASN A 58 15.36 25.45 -23.07
CA ASN A 58 16.00 25.11 -24.34
C ASN A 58 15.08 24.29 -25.26
N HIS A 59 13.78 24.18 -24.93
CA HIS A 59 12.80 23.35 -25.62
C HIS A 59 13.15 21.86 -25.66
N VAL A 60 13.95 21.39 -24.70
CA VAL A 60 14.27 19.98 -24.51
C VAL A 60 13.28 19.38 -23.52
N GLU A 61 12.71 18.22 -23.87
CA GLU A 61 11.83 17.44 -23.01
C GLU A 61 12.65 16.55 -22.08
N TYR A 62 12.44 16.68 -20.77
CA TYR A 62 13.01 15.83 -19.74
C TYR A 62 11.92 14.95 -19.14
N ARG A 63 12.16 13.64 -19.15
CA ARG A 63 11.24 12.63 -18.62
C ARG A 63 11.66 12.23 -17.21
N TYR A 64 10.71 12.24 -16.29
CA TYR A 64 10.89 11.88 -14.90
C TYR A 64 10.08 10.62 -14.61
N SER A 65 10.72 9.67 -13.93
CA SER A 65 10.10 8.41 -13.53
C SER A 65 10.68 7.92 -12.21
N LYS A 66 9.95 7.04 -11.53
CA LYS A 66 10.37 6.40 -10.27
C LYS A 66 11.70 5.64 -10.37
N THR A 67 12.12 5.30 -11.58
CA THR A 67 13.35 4.55 -11.87
C THR A 67 14.52 5.43 -12.31
N MET A 68 14.34 6.76 -12.35
CA MET A 68 15.41 7.67 -12.76
C MET A 68 16.58 7.69 -11.76
N PRO A 69 17.81 7.96 -12.19
CA PRO A 69 18.96 8.02 -11.31
C PRO A 69 18.97 9.33 -10.50
N LEU A 70 18.38 9.31 -9.29
CA LEU A 70 18.40 10.44 -8.36
C LEU A 70 19.67 10.48 -7.51
N ILE A 71 20.16 11.70 -7.24
CA ILE A 71 21.26 11.96 -6.30
C ILE A 71 20.70 12.65 -5.06
N PHE A 72 20.81 12.01 -3.90
CA PHE A 72 20.44 12.59 -2.62
C PHE A 72 21.68 13.09 -1.86
N VAL A 73 21.83 14.41 -1.77
CA VAL A 73 22.87 15.03 -0.92
C VAL A 73 22.32 15.21 0.49
N GLY A 74 23.00 14.65 1.49
CA GLY A 74 22.58 14.68 2.89
C GLY A 74 23.73 14.84 3.88
N GLY A 75 23.39 15.04 5.15
CA GLY A 75 24.33 15.25 6.25
C GLY A 75 23.75 16.12 7.35
N VAL A 76 24.48 16.28 8.46
CA VAL A 76 24.12 17.24 9.51
C VAL A 76 24.24 18.67 8.93
N PRO A 77 23.37 19.62 9.32
CA PRO A 77 23.52 21.01 8.91
C PRO A 77 24.93 21.54 9.23
N ARG A 78 25.47 22.41 8.36
CA ARG A 78 26.82 22.99 8.45
C ARG A 78 27.98 22.02 8.13
N SER A 79 27.72 20.83 7.58
CA SER A 79 28.75 19.88 7.11
C SER A 79 29.16 20.05 5.63
N GLY A 80 28.90 21.21 5.02
CA GLY A 80 29.28 21.45 3.61
C GLY A 80 28.35 20.83 2.56
N THR A 81 27.13 20.41 2.93
CA THR A 81 26.13 19.87 1.99
C THR A 81 25.77 20.85 0.88
N THR A 82 25.70 22.15 1.19
CA THR A 82 25.47 23.22 0.21
C THR A 82 26.63 23.37 -0.77
N LEU A 83 27.87 23.21 -0.32
CA LEU A 83 29.04 23.22 -1.21
C LEU A 83 29.00 22.01 -2.14
N MET A 84 28.74 20.82 -1.61
CA MET A 84 28.63 19.59 -2.38
C MET A 84 27.57 19.71 -3.50
N ARG A 85 26.36 20.16 -3.18
CA ARG A 85 25.30 20.31 -4.18
C ARG A 85 25.57 21.45 -5.18
N ALA A 86 26.25 22.52 -4.76
CA ALA A 86 26.68 23.58 -5.68
C ALA A 86 27.75 23.10 -6.68
N MET A 87 28.66 22.21 -6.25
CA MET A 87 29.62 21.57 -7.16
C MET A 87 28.94 20.65 -8.18
N LEU A 88 27.88 19.94 -7.76
CA LEU A 88 27.06 19.12 -8.66
C LEU A 88 26.25 19.99 -9.64
N ASP A 89 25.63 21.06 -9.17
CA ASP A 89 24.89 22.03 -10.00
C ASP A 89 25.74 22.70 -11.08
N ALA A 90 27.08 22.74 -10.91
CA ALA A 90 27.98 23.26 -11.93
C ALA A 90 28.15 22.31 -13.13
N HIS A 91 27.74 21.05 -13.01
CA HIS A 91 27.80 20.08 -14.10
C HIS A 91 26.62 20.30 -15.08
N PRO A 92 26.83 20.34 -16.40
CA PRO A 92 25.79 20.71 -17.37
C PRO A 92 24.58 19.76 -17.41
N GLU A 93 24.75 18.54 -16.92
CA GLU A 93 23.71 17.49 -16.91
C GLU A 93 23.05 17.28 -15.54
N VAL A 94 23.47 18.00 -14.49
CA VAL A 94 22.98 17.79 -13.13
C VAL A 94 22.38 19.07 -12.58
N ARG A 95 21.18 18.96 -12.01
CA ARG A 95 20.50 20.06 -11.32
C ARG A 95 19.98 19.60 -9.97
N CYS A 96 20.57 20.11 -8.90
CA CYS A 96 20.16 19.96 -7.52
C CYS A 96 19.17 21.07 -7.09
N GLY A 97 19.50 22.35 -7.35
CA GLY A 97 18.68 23.50 -6.90
C GLY A 97 18.70 23.73 -5.38
N GLU A 98 17.85 24.62 -4.87
CA GLU A 98 17.78 25.01 -3.46
C GLU A 98 17.25 23.93 -2.50
N GLU A 99 17.35 24.17 -1.19
CA GLU A 99 16.74 23.28 -0.19
C GLU A 99 15.21 23.34 -0.27
N THR A 100 14.57 22.19 -0.52
CA THR A 100 13.11 22.11 -0.65
C THR A 100 12.35 22.31 0.66
N ARG A 101 12.96 21.97 1.80
CA ARG A 101 12.40 21.99 3.18
C ARG A 101 11.16 21.12 3.43
N ILE A 102 10.34 20.85 2.42
CA ILE A 102 9.11 20.06 2.54
C ILE A 102 9.40 18.56 2.53
N ILE A 103 10.37 18.09 1.72
CA ILE A 103 10.76 16.67 1.63
C ILE A 103 11.11 16.07 3.01
N PRO A 104 12.02 16.65 3.82
CA PRO A 104 12.31 16.10 5.15
C PRO A 104 11.10 16.13 6.10
N ARG A 105 10.16 17.09 5.93
CA ARG A 105 8.95 17.16 6.76
C ARG A 105 7.99 16.03 6.43
N VAL A 106 7.71 15.77 5.16
CA VAL A 106 6.80 14.67 4.77
C VAL A 106 7.39 13.30 5.11
N LEU A 107 8.71 13.14 4.99
CA LEU A 107 9.41 11.92 5.44
C LEU A 107 9.28 11.71 6.95
N ALA A 108 9.42 12.78 7.74
CA ALA A 108 9.21 12.72 9.19
C ALA A 108 7.75 12.36 9.56
N MET A 109 6.77 12.89 8.81
CA MET A 109 5.36 12.54 8.98
C MET A 109 5.09 11.06 8.68
N ARG A 110 5.55 10.55 7.53
CA ARG A 110 5.47 9.11 7.18
C ARG A 110 6.09 8.25 8.29
N GLN A 111 7.30 8.61 8.74
CA GLN A 111 8.00 7.87 9.79
C GLN A 111 7.22 7.85 11.11
N ALA A 112 6.54 8.94 11.48
CA ALA A 112 5.72 9.02 12.68
C ALA A 112 4.51 8.08 12.61
N TRP A 113 3.83 8.01 11.45
CA TRP A 113 2.72 7.08 11.22
C TRP A 113 3.16 5.63 11.31
N SER A 114 4.29 5.27 10.67
CA SER A 114 4.80 3.89 10.73
C SER A 114 5.31 3.49 12.13
N LYS A 115 5.79 4.44 12.95
CA LYS A 115 6.31 4.18 14.30
C LYS A 115 5.20 3.93 15.32
N SER A 116 4.04 4.56 15.15
CA SER A 116 2.90 4.39 16.06
C SER A 116 2.08 3.16 15.66
N GLY A 117 2.20 2.06 16.41
CA GLY A 117 1.47 0.82 16.11
C GLY A 117 -0.05 1.00 16.05
N ARG A 118 -0.61 1.87 16.91
CA ARG A 118 -2.04 2.20 16.88
C ARG A 118 -2.43 2.95 15.61
N GLU A 119 -1.60 3.90 15.17
CA GLU A 119 -1.91 4.67 13.96
C GLU A 119 -1.73 3.82 12.71
N LYS A 120 -0.67 3.00 12.66
CA LYS A 120 -0.45 2.03 11.59
C LYS A 120 -1.66 1.10 11.42
N LEU A 121 -2.15 0.52 12.52
CA LEU A 121 -3.32 -0.37 12.46
C LEU A 121 -4.58 0.35 11.94
N ARG A 122 -4.79 1.62 12.30
CA ARG A 122 -5.92 2.42 11.77
C ARG A 122 -5.77 2.71 10.29
N LEU A 123 -4.56 3.00 9.83
CA LEU A 123 -4.26 3.24 8.41
C LEU A 123 -4.47 1.95 7.61
N ASP A 124 -4.01 0.82 8.11
CA ASP A 124 -4.22 -0.49 7.50
C ASP A 124 -5.71 -0.86 7.42
N GLU A 125 -6.48 -0.63 8.49
CA GLU A 125 -7.94 -0.82 8.50
C GLU A 125 -8.68 0.11 7.54
N ALA A 126 -8.14 1.32 7.30
CA ALA A 126 -8.65 2.27 6.32
C ALA A 126 -8.20 1.95 4.88
N GLY A 127 -7.38 0.92 4.67
CA GLY A 127 -6.82 0.56 3.36
C GLY A 127 -5.68 1.46 2.89
N VAL A 128 -5.14 2.31 3.79
CA VAL A 128 -3.95 3.13 3.56
C VAL A 128 -2.73 2.32 3.99
N THR A 129 -2.41 1.30 3.21
CA THR A 129 -1.31 0.38 3.50
C THR A 129 0.06 1.02 3.23
N ASP A 130 1.13 0.34 3.65
CA ASP A 130 2.51 0.77 3.38
C ASP A 130 2.75 0.97 1.87
N GLU A 131 2.17 0.13 0.99
CA GLU A 131 2.31 0.27 -0.47
C GLU A 131 1.65 1.55 -1.01
N VAL A 132 0.47 1.90 -0.47
CA VAL A 132 -0.25 3.13 -0.85
C VAL A 132 0.52 4.35 -0.39
N LEU A 133 1.02 4.33 0.85
CA LEU A 133 1.84 5.42 1.38
C LEU A 133 3.14 5.56 0.60
N ASP A 134 3.82 4.47 0.27
CA ASP A 134 5.08 4.51 -0.47
C ASP A 134 4.88 5.02 -1.90
N ALA A 135 3.82 4.60 -2.58
CA ALA A 135 3.49 5.12 -3.90
C ALA A 135 3.16 6.62 -3.87
N ALA A 136 2.39 7.09 -2.88
CA ALA A 136 2.09 8.51 -2.70
C ALA A 136 3.34 9.32 -2.36
N MET A 137 4.23 8.78 -1.52
CA MET A 137 5.50 9.44 -1.17
C MET A 137 6.45 9.51 -2.37
N GLN A 138 6.47 8.47 -3.22
CA GLN A 138 7.23 8.48 -4.47
C GLN A 138 6.70 9.56 -5.42
N ALA A 139 5.39 9.61 -5.65
CA ALA A 139 4.75 10.61 -6.52
C ALA A 139 4.84 12.05 -5.97
N PHE A 140 4.97 12.22 -4.66
CA PHE A 140 5.20 13.53 -4.07
C PHE A 140 6.62 14.05 -4.33
N ILE A 141 7.61 13.14 -4.35
CA ILE A 141 9.02 13.48 -4.54
C ILE A 141 9.35 13.60 -6.05
N LEU A 142 8.68 12.83 -6.90
CA LEU A 142 8.88 12.73 -8.35
C LEU A 142 7.57 12.89 -9.10
#